data_AF-A0A7S4E764-F1
#
_entry.id   AF-A0A7S4E764-F1
#
_cell.length_a   1.000
_cell.length_b   1.000
_cell.length_c   1.000
_cell.angle_alpha   90.00
_cell.angle_beta   90.00
_cell.angle_gamma   90.00
#
_symmetry.space_group_name_H-M   'P 1'
#
loop_
_entity.id
_entity.type
_entity.pdbx_description
1 polymer ?
#
loop_
_entity_poly.entity_id
_entity_poly.type
_entity_poly.pdbx_seq_one_letter_code
_entity_poly.pdbx_strand_id
1 'polypeptide(L)'
;MLRVAIALALSRCASAFVTPISHVPAAPRTSLRAVPETLSALQDLPTTLTAFADQGGNLAGKFFMGSLPPYVLFLYFLNYEKNNAPPLVRFGFAYLLLFVLATIPTGIISKTTWGVSLADADWLHGGAEALLTVTNIMLLLGFRNALKNDVDGSDAEWARLASAACAIAATILIATGVPLFHFEAHEPFLGGLGALGIGQDVEPVNALSIPTWIVHFSSVCEFILAMKLATVYAKQSGDEKWNGVAWGMLPSHASGVCACTYHLFYNQAALSWLVTAQAGLTFLGNTTLFIAALRLALANGWTLSDAIPKSLDDVNPTTGDYKLDVQRVEPVADLTPDLVLTGEIVAVAVGAAYLTKYGSLVALPILTQPNSILAALILLAVPATVAYTILPRPAFASGVGEFEGFSLPSFGGDGENAITYDDVKKFGVSGTIAYVLTELAFWAVAFPVAAALFTQANGHAPDLFNSGEDRAAVIASIFVGANVARLAVPLRFGVALAAAPWVDENIVQRFGGDSVDVEAVVEEEPVAVEKETGFSMPELPTFKNPFE
;
A
#
# COMPACT_ATOMS: atom_id res chain seq x y z
N MET A 1 -1.10 2.75 -18.26
CA MET A 1 -0.39 1.87 -17.29
C MET A 1 -0.93 1.92 -15.89
N LEU A 2 -1.05 3.04 -15.17
CA LEU A 2 -1.56 3.01 -13.78
C LEU A 2 -2.94 2.33 -13.68
N ARG A 3 -3.86 2.53 -14.62
CA ARG A 3 -5.13 1.79 -14.68
C ARG A 3 -4.99 0.29 -15.00
N VAL A 4 -3.98 -0.09 -15.78
CA VAL A 4 -3.71 -1.48 -16.17
C VAL A 4 -2.92 -2.20 -15.08
N ALA A 5 -1.96 -1.55 -14.43
CA ALA A 5 -1.26 -2.00 -13.25
C ALA A 5 -2.18 -2.05 -12.02
N ILE A 6 -3.10 -1.09 -11.85
CA ILE A 6 -4.18 -1.17 -10.86
C ILE A 6 -5.14 -2.30 -11.22
N ALA A 7 -5.56 -2.46 -12.48
CA ALA A 7 -6.43 -3.56 -12.89
C ALA A 7 -5.77 -4.94 -12.75
N LEU A 8 -4.48 -5.07 -13.08
CA LEU A 8 -3.67 -6.29 -12.92
C LEU A 8 -3.38 -6.57 -11.46
N ALA A 9 -3.10 -5.55 -10.66
CA ALA A 9 -2.92 -5.71 -9.22
C ALA A 9 -4.25 -6.04 -8.54
N LEU A 10 -5.35 -5.39 -8.91
CA LEU A 10 -6.70 -5.74 -8.44
C LEU A 10 -7.12 -7.14 -8.91
N SER A 11 -6.72 -7.57 -10.12
CA SER A 11 -6.98 -8.91 -10.65
C SER A 11 -6.16 -9.99 -9.92
N ARG A 12 -4.85 -9.75 -9.69
CA ARG A 12 -4.00 -10.59 -8.84
C ARG A 12 -4.40 -10.57 -7.37
N CYS A 13 -5.09 -9.51 -6.91
CA CYS A 13 -5.73 -9.47 -5.60
C CYS A 13 -7.05 -10.24 -5.60
N ALA A 14 -7.87 -10.14 -6.65
CA ALA A 14 -9.14 -10.84 -6.79
C ALA A 14 -8.97 -12.37 -6.80
N SER A 15 -7.87 -12.88 -7.37
CA SER A 15 -7.51 -14.30 -7.28
C SER A 15 -7.11 -14.76 -5.87
N ALA A 16 -6.85 -13.83 -4.95
CA ALA A 16 -6.65 -14.14 -3.54
C ALA A 16 -8.01 -14.30 -2.80
N PHE A 17 -9.09 -13.68 -3.30
CA PHE A 17 -10.42 -13.65 -2.66
C PHE A 17 -11.42 -14.71 -3.14
N VAL A 18 -11.09 -15.49 -4.18
CA VAL A 18 -12.01 -16.47 -4.77
C VAL A 18 -11.39 -17.87 -4.67
N THR A 19 -12.02 -18.77 -3.92
CA THR A 19 -11.81 -20.22 -4.04
C THR A 19 -13.09 -20.89 -4.52
N PRO A 20 -13.00 -21.95 -5.35
CA PRO A 20 -14.16 -22.66 -5.83
C PRO A 20 -14.80 -23.42 -4.67
N ILE A 21 -16.02 -23.03 -4.30
CA ILE A 21 -16.88 -23.87 -3.47
C ILE A 21 -17.27 -25.06 -4.36
N SER A 22 -16.53 -26.16 -4.27
CA SER A 22 -16.96 -27.42 -4.87
C SER A 22 -18.22 -27.90 -4.15
N HIS A 23 -19.32 -27.96 -4.92
CA HIS A 23 -20.64 -28.49 -4.57
C HIS A 23 -21.55 -27.60 -3.69
N VAL A 24 -22.24 -26.66 -4.34
CA VAL A 24 -23.59 -26.24 -3.92
C VAL A 24 -24.57 -26.66 -5.02
N PRO A 25 -25.62 -27.47 -4.73
CA PRO A 25 -26.62 -27.81 -5.73
C PRO A 25 -27.39 -26.55 -6.15
N ALA A 26 -27.57 -26.38 -7.45
CA ALA A 26 -28.28 -25.24 -8.03
C ALA A 26 -29.72 -25.14 -7.48
N ALA A 27 -30.03 -24.03 -6.80
CA ALA A 27 -31.40 -23.69 -6.41
C ALA A 27 -32.22 -23.25 -7.64
N PRO A 28 -33.54 -23.54 -7.69
CA PRO A 28 -34.36 -23.24 -8.84
C PRO A 28 -34.58 -21.73 -9.01
N ARG A 29 -34.55 -21.28 -10.26
CA ARG A 29 -34.76 -19.89 -10.67
C ARG A 29 -36.18 -19.42 -10.31
N THR A 30 -36.30 -18.57 -9.31
CA THR A 30 -37.52 -17.80 -9.01
C THR A 30 -37.56 -16.54 -9.86
N SER A 31 -38.70 -16.30 -10.51
CA SER A 31 -38.96 -15.12 -11.34
C SER A 31 -38.91 -13.82 -10.52
N LEU A 32 -38.11 -12.85 -10.96
CA LEU A 32 -38.08 -11.47 -10.45
C LEU A 32 -39.49 -10.85 -10.48
N ARG A 33 -40.04 -10.58 -9.31
CA ARG A 33 -41.17 -9.65 -9.15
C ARG A 33 -40.61 -8.23 -9.00
N ALA A 34 -41.27 -7.28 -9.66
CA ALA A 34 -40.92 -5.87 -9.65
C ALA A 34 -40.83 -5.31 -8.22
N VAL A 35 -39.71 -4.65 -7.92
CA VAL A 35 -39.46 -3.87 -6.70
C VAL A 35 -39.98 -2.45 -6.94
N PRO A 36 -40.96 -1.94 -6.19
CA PRO A 36 -41.29 -0.51 -6.22
C PRO A 36 -40.43 0.28 -5.21
N GLU A 37 -40.08 1.51 -5.60
CA GLU A 37 -39.62 2.62 -4.74
C GLU A 37 -38.21 2.60 -4.12
N THR A 38 -37.20 2.08 -4.83
CA THR A 38 -35.77 2.28 -4.45
C THR A 38 -35.00 3.27 -5.33
N LEU A 39 -35.65 3.89 -6.31
CA LEU A 39 -34.98 4.78 -7.28
C LEU A 39 -34.73 6.21 -6.77
N SER A 40 -35.41 6.63 -5.70
CA SER A 40 -35.25 7.95 -5.07
C SER A 40 -33.91 8.09 -4.33
N ALA A 41 -33.36 6.98 -3.82
CA ALA A 41 -32.06 6.97 -3.13
C ALA A 41 -30.86 7.21 -4.07
N LEU A 42 -31.05 7.09 -5.39
CA LEU A 42 -30.02 7.40 -6.40
C LEU A 42 -29.94 8.90 -6.73
N GLN A 43 -30.93 9.71 -6.33
CA GLN A 43 -30.94 11.15 -6.59
C GLN A 43 -30.12 11.96 -5.56
N ASP A 44 -29.82 11.37 -4.40
CA ASP A 44 -28.99 11.96 -3.32
C ASP A 44 -27.48 11.63 -3.44
N LEU A 45 -27.07 11.00 -4.55
CA LEU A 45 -25.66 10.75 -4.88
C LEU A 45 -24.74 12.00 -4.85
N PRO A 46 -25.19 13.22 -5.21
CA PRO A 46 -24.35 14.42 -5.14
C PRO A 46 -23.94 14.78 -3.71
N THR A 47 -24.82 14.55 -2.75
CA THR A 47 -24.64 14.88 -1.32
C THR A 47 -23.75 13.85 -0.61
N THR A 48 -23.74 12.60 -1.06
CA THR A 48 -22.86 11.53 -0.56
C THR A 48 -21.41 11.69 -1.04
N LEU A 49 -21.20 12.18 -2.27
CA LEU A 49 -19.87 12.51 -2.79
C LEU A 49 -19.27 13.76 -2.12
N THR A 50 -20.09 14.69 -1.62
CA THR A 50 -19.62 15.86 -0.87
C THR A 50 -19.13 15.53 0.55
N ALA A 51 -19.63 14.46 1.19
CA ALA A 51 -19.10 13.99 2.48
C ALA A 51 -17.70 13.36 2.34
N PHE A 52 -17.43 12.72 1.21
CA PHE A 52 -16.09 12.23 0.84
C PHE A 52 -15.13 13.37 0.46
N ALA A 53 -15.67 14.45 -0.11
CA ALA A 53 -14.91 15.64 -0.48
C ALA A 53 -14.33 16.40 0.73
N ASP A 54 -14.89 16.27 1.94
CA ASP A 54 -14.41 16.97 3.14
C ASP A 54 -13.23 16.23 3.83
N GLN A 55 -13.14 14.90 3.69
CA GLN A 55 -11.90 14.17 3.98
C GLN A 55 -10.82 14.51 2.93
N GLY A 56 -11.17 14.51 1.64
CA GLY A 56 -10.25 14.94 0.55
C GLY A 56 -9.88 16.43 0.56
N GLY A 57 -10.60 17.26 1.33
CA GLY A 57 -10.39 18.71 1.44
C GLY A 57 -9.22 19.09 2.36
N ASN A 58 -8.89 18.24 3.33
CA ASN A 58 -7.79 18.46 4.27
C ASN A 58 -6.56 17.57 3.96
N LEU A 59 -5.43 17.87 4.60
CA LEU A 59 -4.15 17.21 4.32
C LEU A 59 -4.18 15.70 4.65
N ALA A 60 -4.93 15.29 5.67
CA ALA A 60 -5.01 13.89 6.08
C ALA A 60 -5.69 13.02 5.01
N GLY A 61 -6.85 13.43 4.49
CA GLY A 61 -7.49 12.63 3.44
C GLY A 61 -6.70 12.60 2.13
N LYS A 62 -5.97 13.67 1.79
CA LYS A 62 -5.03 13.64 0.65
C LYS A 62 -3.95 12.58 0.83
N PHE A 63 -3.37 12.44 2.02
CA PHE A 63 -2.38 11.40 2.30
C PHE A 63 -3.01 10.00 2.27
N PHE A 64 -4.19 9.79 2.86
CA PHE A 64 -4.87 8.50 2.79
C PHE A 64 -5.20 8.09 1.35
N MET A 65 -5.77 8.99 0.55
CA MET A 65 -6.04 8.74 -0.87
C MET A 65 -4.75 8.48 -1.65
N GLY A 66 -3.71 9.28 -1.41
CA GLY A 66 -2.39 9.14 -2.03
C GLY A 66 -1.66 7.86 -1.61
N SER A 67 -2.04 7.24 -0.49
CA SER A 67 -1.41 6.01 0.02
C SER A 67 -1.84 4.75 -0.70
N LEU A 68 -2.96 4.78 -1.44
CA LEU A 68 -3.49 3.61 -2.14
C LEU A 68 -2.61 3.19 -3.34
N PRO A 69 -2.17 4.08 -4.24
CA PRO A 69 -1.26 3.70 -5.33
C PRO A 69 0.03 2.98 -4.88
N PRO A 70 0.82 3.49 -3.91
CA PRO A 70 1.99 2.76 -3.44
C PRO A 70 1.60 1.44 -2.76
N TYR A 71 0.45 1.35 -2.08
CA TYR A 71 0.00 0.07 -1.51
C TYR A 71 -0.31 -0.98 -2.58
N VAL A 72 -0.98 -0.58 -3.66
CA VAL A 72 -1.28 -1.48 -4.78
C VAL A 72 0.00 -1.94 -5.49
N LEU A 73 0.98 -1.06 -5.64
CA LEU A 73 2.30 -1.42 -6.16
C LEU A 73 3.03 -2.38 -5.22
N PHE A 74 2.99 -2.12 -3.91
CA PHE A 74 3.51 -3.05 -2.90
C PHE A 74 2.92 -4.45 -3.07
N LEU A 75 1.59 -4.57 -3.18
CA LEU A 75 0.93 -5.86 -3.40
C LEU A 75 1.41 -6.50 -4.70
N TYR A 76 1.49 -5.74 -5.80
CA TYR A 76 1.96 -6.26 -7.08
C TYR A 76 3.37 -6.88 -6.97
N PHE A 77 4.33 -6.13 -6.43
CA PHE A 77 5.71 -6.61 -6.32
C PHE A 77 5.87 -7.70 -5.28
N LEU A 78 5.17 -7.64 -4.13
CA LEU A 78 5.20 -8.69 -3.12
C LEU A 78 4.72 -10.02 -3.70
N ASN A 79 3.70 -9.98 -4.54
CA ASN A 79 3.09 -11.12 -5.20
C ASN A 79 3.91 -11.69 -6.38
N TYR A 80 5.11 -11.17 -6.67
CA TYR A 80 6.03 -11.80 -7.61
C TYR A 80 6.46 -13.17 -7.08
N GLU A 81 6.19 -14.24 -7.84
CA GLU A 81 6.26 -15.61 -7.33
C GLU A 81 7.64 -16.01 -6.79
N LYS A 82 8.70 -15.52 -7.43
CA LYS A 82 10.09 -15.81 -7.02
C LYS A 82 10.47 -15.18 -5.68
N ASN A 83 9.72 -14.21 -5.17
CA ASN A 83 9.90 -13.66 -3.82
C ASN A 83 9.60 -14.68 -2.73
N ASN A 84 8.96 -15.79 -3.06
CA ASN A 84 8.59 -16.83 -2.13
C ASN A 84 7.81 -16.30 -0.92
N ALA A 85 6.87 -15.36 -1.13
CA ALA A 85 6.07 -14.79 -0.07
C ALA A 85 5.03 -15.80 0.47
N PRO A 86 4.92 -16.02 1.79
CA PRO A 86 3.93 -16.95 2.34
C PRO A 86 2.51 -16.68 1.82
N PRO A 87 1.75 -17.70 1.36
CA PRO A 87 0.45 -17.49 0.73
C PRO A 87 -0.54 -16.71 1.61
N LEU A 88 -0.57 -17.00 2.91
CA LEU A 88 -1.46 -16.28 3.84
C LEU A 88 -0.95 -14.86 4.16
N VAL A 89 0.35 -14.58 4.05
CA VAL A 89 0.89 -13.21 4.10
C VAL A 89 0.45 -12.41 2.88
N ARG A 90 0.55 -13.01 1.68
CA ARG A 90 0.07 -12.40 0.42
C ARG A 90 -1.43 -12.08 0.52
N PHE A 91 -2.22 -13.03 0.98
CA PHE A 91 -3.66 -12.87 1.20
C PHE A 91 -3.95 -11.81 2.27
N GLY A 92 -3.27 -11.85 3.42
CA GLY A 92 -3.47 -10.89 4.51
C GLY A 92 -3.24 -9.45 4.05
N PHE A 93 -2.12 -9.17 3.38
CA PHE A 93 -1.88 -7.83 2.84
C PHE A 93 -2.94 -7.42 1.79
N ALA A 94 -3.43 -8.33 0.95
CA ALA A 94 -4.55 -8.01 0.05
C ALA A 94 -5.86 -7.76 0.83
N TYR A 95 -6.13 -8.52 1.88
CA TYR A 95 -7.31 -8.41 2.75
C TYR A 95 -7.42 -7.04 3.42
N LEU A 96 -6.30 -6.37 3.71
CA LEU A 96 -6.28 -5.00 4.22
C LEU A 96 -7.11 -4.02 3.36
N LEU A 97 -7.22 -4.26 2.05
CA LEU A 97 -8.06 -3.43 1.18
C LEU A 97 -9.54 -3.45 1.60
N LEU A 98 -10.04 -4.53 2.22
CA LEU A 98 -11.39 -4.57 2.77
C LEU A 98 -11.55 -3.62 3.96
N PHE A 99 -10.52 -3.46 4.81
CA PHE A 99 -10.52 -2.45 5.87
C PHE A 99 -10.65 -1.04 5.26
N VAL A 100 -9.90 -0.72 4.21
CA VAL A 100 -10.01 0.56 3.49
C VAL A 100 -11.41 0.74 2.88
N LEU A 101 -11.95 -0.31 2.25
CA LEU A 101 -13.28 -0.27 1.66
C LEU A 101 -14.40 -0.15 2.69
N ALA A 102 -14.21 -0.67 3.91
CA ALA A 102 -15.20 -0.58 4.99
C ALA A 102 -15.14 0.77 5.73
N THR A 103 -13.94 1.34 5.91
CA THR A 103 -13.77 2.64 6.58
C THR A 103 -14.32 3.82 5.79
N ILE A 104 -14.37 3.72 4.45
CA ILE A 104 -14.99 4.72 3.57
C ILE A 104 -16.49 4.92 3.86
N PRO A 105 -17.37 3.91 3.70
CA PRO A 105 -18.79 4.07 3.95
C PRO A 105 -19.11 4.30 5.42
N THR A 106 -18.42 3.66 6.36
CA THR A 106 -18.62 3.92 7.80
C THR A 106 -18.24 5.35 8.17
N GLY A 107 -17.19 5.91 7.57
CA GLY A 107 -16.84 7.33 7.73
C GLY A 107 -17.88 8.28 7.15
N ILE A 108 -18.41 7.97 5.97
CA ILE A 108 -19.53 8.72 5.38
C ILE A 108 -20.74 8.69 6.30
N ILE A 109 -21.17 7.50 6.74
CA ILE A 109 -22.31 7.31 7.64
C ILE A 109 -22.13 8.11 8.93
N SER A 110 -20.95 8.04 9.54
CA SER A 110 -20.64 8.75 10.78
C SER A 110 -20.84 10.26 10.62
N LYS A 111 -20.37 10.80 9.49
CA LYS A 111 -20.46 12.22 9.20
C LYS A 111 -21.87 12.67 8.82
N THR A 112 -22.57 11.91 7.99
CA THR A 112 -23.89 12.31 7.47
C THR A 112 -25.01 12.08 8.48
N THR A 113 -24.87 11.10 9.36
CA THR A 113 -25.90 10.75 10.35
C THR A 113 -25.74 11.54 11.64
N TRP A 114 -24.53 11.62 12.19
CA TRP A 114 -24.29 12.23 13.50
C TRP A 114 -23.36 13.46 13.46
N GLY A 115 -22.80 13.83 12.30
CA GLY A 115 -21.92 15.00 12.17
C GLY A 115 -20.50 14.81 12.70
N VAL A 116 -20.19 13.63 13.25
CA VAL A 116 -18.91 13.30 13.91
C VAL A 116 -17.92 12.60 12.96
N SER A 117 -16.68 12.44 13.40
CA SER A 117 -15.70 11.62 12.67
C SER A 117 -15.93 10.13 12.95
N LEU A 118 -15.47 9.24 12.06
CA LEU A 118 -15.55 7.79 12.31
C LEU A 118 -14.93 7.41 13.66
N ALA A 119 -13.80 8.04 14.01
CA ALA A 119 -13.09 7.82 15.26
C ALA A 119 -13.93 8.09 16.53
N ASP A 120 -15.01 8.87 16.42
CA ASP A 120 -15.92 9.18 17.52
C ASP A 120 -17.13 8.23 17.56
N ALA A 121 -17.35 7.43 16.51
CA ALA A 121 -18.46 6.49 16.39
C ALA A 121 -18.02 5.06 16.79
N ASP A 122 -17.90 4.80 18.10
CA ASP A 122 -17.17 3.65 18.67
C ASP A 122 -17.53 2.29 18.05
N TRP A 123 -18.82 1.95 17.93
CA TRP A 123 -19.23 0.65 17.37
C TRP A 123 -18.92 0.49 15.88
N LEU A 124 -19.07 1.56 15.08
CA LEU A 124 -18.73 1.55 13.65
C LEU A 124 -17.22 1.55 13.45
N HIS A 125 -16.51 2.32 14.27
CA HIS A 125 -15.05 2.42 14.29
C HIS A 125 -14.41 1.08 14.64
N GLY A 126 -14.71 0.55 15.82
CA GLY A 126 -14.18 -0.73 16.29
C GLY A 126 -14.56 -1.90 15.40
N GLY A 127 -15.78 -1.90 14.84
CA GLY A 127 -16.21 -2.91 13.89
C GLY A 127 -15.45 -2.84 12.55
N ALA A 128 -15.16 -1.64 12.03
CA ALA A 128 -14.36 -1.49 10.82
C ALA A 128 -12.90 -1.89 11.07
N GLU A 129 -12.31 -1.46 12.19
CA GLU A 129 -10.92 -1.78 12.55
C GLU A 129 -10.69 -3.25 12.88
N ALA A 130 -11.72 -4.02 13.23
CA ALA A 130 -11.61 -5.47 13.39
C ALA A 130 -11.08 -6.16 12.12
N LEU A 131 -11.35 -5.61 10.92
CA LEU A 131 -10.79 -6.12 9.66
C LEU A 131 -9.25 -5.97 9.61
N LEU A 132 -8.70 -4.93 10.23
CA LEU A 132 -7.26 -4.73 10.36
C LEU A 132 -6.66 -5.73 11.36
N THR A 133 -7.37 -6.04 12.46
CA THR A 133 -6.95 -7.11 13.38
C THR A 133 -6.85 -8.46 12.66
N VAL A 134 -7.88 -8.83 11.90
CA VAL A 134 -7.88 -10.09 11.13
C VAL A 134 -6.74 -10.11 10.11
N THR A 135 -6.50 -8.98 9.43
CA THR A 135 -5.33 -8.81 8.54
C THR A 135 -4.03 -9.18 9.25
N ASN A 136 -3.78 -8.62 10.42
CA ASN A 136 -2.52 -8.81 11.13
C ASN A 136 -2.36 -10.23 11.67
N ILE A 137 -3.47 -10.87 12.09
CA ILE A 137 -3.48 -12.30 12.43
C ILE A 137 -3.11 -13.15 11.22
N MET A 138 -3.62 -12.85 10.02
CA MET A 138 -3.24 -13.57 8.80
C MET A 138 -1.76 -13.41 8.45
N LEU A 139 -1.19 -12.22 8.63
CA LEU A 139 0.25 -12.01 8.46
C LEU A 139 1.05 -12.85 9.45
N LEU A 140 0.66 -12.82 10.73
CA LEU A 140 1.28 -13.59 11.80
C LEU A 140 1.26 -15.09 11.49
N LEU A 141 0.06 -15.66 11.27
CA LEU A 141 -0.11 -17.08 10.98
C LEU A 141 0.61 -17.47 9.69
N GLY A 142 0.59 -16.62 8.66
CA GLY A 142 1.23 -16.91 7.38
C GLY A 142 2.75 -17.06 7.50
N PHE A 143 3.42 -16.17 8.24
CA PHE A 143 4.85 -16.36 8.50
C PHE A 143 5.12 -17.57 9.40
N ARG A 144 4.29 -17.83 10.42
CA ARG A 144 4.46 -19.00 11.29
C ARG A 144 4.34 -20.31 10.52
N ASN A 145 3.33 -20.43 9.66
CA ASN A 145 3.10 -21.60 8.83
C ASN A 145 4.28 -21.86 7.90
N ALA A 146 4.81 -20.81 7.27
CA ALA A 146 6.01 -20.91 6.45
C ALA A 146 7.23 -21.39 7.26
N LEU A 147 7.43 -20.87 8.48
CA LEU A 147 8.54 -21.25 9.35
C LEU A 147 8.39 -22.65 9.98
N LYS A 148 7.19 -23.24 9.95
CA LYS A 148 6.93 -24.64 10.32
C LYS A 148 6.99 -25.60 9.12
N ASN A 149 7.12 -25.08 7.90
CA ASN A 149 6.88 -25.82 6.66
C ASN A 149 5.46 -26.45 6.59
N ASP A 150 4.47 -25.79 7.18
CA ASP A 150 3.07 -26.22 7.27
C ASP A 150 2.13 -25.24 6.53
N VAL A 151 2.28 -25.19 5.20
CA VAL A 151 1.65 -24.14 4.37
C VAL A 151 0.16 -24.41 4.11
N ASP A 152 -0.25 -25.68 4.16
CA ASP A 152 -1.63 -26.14 4.01
C ASP A 152 -2.28 -26.45 5.37
N GLY A 153 -1.65 -26.03 6.47
CA GLY A 153 -2.12 -26.28 7.83
C GLY A 153 -3.51 -25.72 8.11
N SER A 154 -4.24 -26.34 9.04
CA SER A 154 -5.60 -25.97 9.45
C SER A 154 -5.75 -24.48 9.76
N ASP A 155 -4.69 -23.83 10.24
CA ASP A 155 -4.69 -22.42 10.62
C ASP A 155 -4.93 -21.49 9.43
N ALA A 156 -4.45 -21.84 8.24
CA ALA A 156 -4.68 -21.06 7.03
C ALA A 156 -6.13 -21.16 6.54
N GLU A 157 -6.76 -22.34 6.68
CA GLU A 157 -8.18 -22.54 6.35
C GLU A 157 -9.08 -21.78 7.33
N TRP A 158 -8.83 -21.91 8.63
CA TRP A 158 -9.56 -21.18 9.66
C TRP A 158 -9.43 -19.67 9.52
N ALA A 159 -8.21 -19.18 9.23
CA ALA A 159 -8.00 -17.75 8.99
C ALA A 159 -8.81 -17.26 7.79
N ARG A 160 -8.89 -18.03 6.70
CA ARG A 160 -9.71 -17.68 5.52
C ARG A 160 -11.20 -17.67 5.85
N LEU A 161 -11.71 -18.70 6.53
CA LEU A 161 -13.11 -18.76 6.97
C LEU A 161 -13.46 -17.59 7.91
N ALA A 162 -12.62 -17.32 8.91
CA ALA A 162 -12.78 -16.19 9.81
C ALA A 162 -12.77 -14.86 9.05
N SER A 163 -11.88 -14.71 8.05
CA SER A 163 -11.80 -13.52 7.22
C SER A 163 -13.07 -13.26 6.41
N ALA A 164 -13.71 -14.32 5.88
CA ALA A 164 -14.97 -14.22 5.15
C ALA A 164 -16.12 -13.84 6.10
N ALA A 165 -16.19 -14.45 7.28
CA ALA A 165 -17.16 -14.11 8.32
C ALA A 165 -17.03 -12.65 8.77
N CYS A 166 -15.80 -12.15 8.98
CA CYS A 166 -15.55 -10.76 9.34
C CYS A 166 -15.93 -9.78 8.22
N ALA A 167 -15.70 -10.12 6.95
CA ALA A 167 -16.13 -9.29 5.82
C ALA A 167 -17.67 -9.20 5.72
N ILE A 168 -18.37 -10.31 5.97
CA ILE A 168 -19.84 -10.32 6.06
C ILE A 168 -20.30 -9.48 7.25
N ALA A 169 -19.68 -9.65 8.42
CA ALA A 169 -20.00 -8.86 9.61
C ALA A 169 -19.79 -7.36 9.38
N ALA A 170 -18.71 -6.95 8.71
CA ALA A 170 -18.48 -5.56 8.34
C ALA A 170 -19.54 -5.03 7.37
N THR A 171 -20.03 -5.85 6.44
CA THR A 171 -21.12 -5.47 5.53
C THR A 171 -22.43 -5.23 6.30
N ILE A 172 -22.73 -6.10 7.27
CA ILE A 172 -23.90 -5.95 8.16
C ILE A 172 -23.75 -4.70 9.04
N LEU A 173 -22.56 -4.46 9.59
CA LEU A 173 -22.22 -3.27 10.37
C LEU A 173 -22.49 -1.99 9.57
N ILE A 174 -22.01 -1.91 8.33
CA ILE A 174 -22.26 -0.77 7.43
C ILE A 174 -23.76 -0.60 7.16
N ALA A 175 -24.47 -1.70 6.89
CA ALA A 175 -25.91 -1.66 6.60
C ALA A 175 -26.75 -1.19 7.80
N THR A 176 -26.29 -1.48 9.03
CA THR A 176 -26.97 -1.10 10.27
C THR A 176 -26.70 0.34 10.70
N GLY A 177 -25.71 1.02 10.11
CA GLY A 177 -25.39 2.42 10.40
C GLY A 177 -26.40 3.44 9.85
N VAL A 178 -27.41 3.00 9.11
CA VAL A 178 -28.46 3.86 8.54
C VAL A 178 -29.46 4.27 9.64
N PRO A 179 -30.03 5.51 9.63
CA PRO A 179 -30.95 6.00 10.65
C PRO A 179 -32.15 5.10 11.00
N LEU A 180 -32.50 4.16 10.11
CA LEU A 180 -33.57 3.17 10.32
C LEU A 180 -33.39 2.32 11.59
N PHE A 181 -32.16 2.06 12.02
CA PHE A 181 -31.87 1.18 13.16
C PHE A 181 -31.72 1.91 14.50
N HIS A 182 -31.84 3.24 14.52
CA HIS A 182 -31.84 4.08 15.73
C HIS A 182 -30.58 3.96 16.63
N PHE A 183 -29.44 3.58 16.07
CA PHE A 183 -28.16 3.63 16.77
C PHE A 183 -27.67 5.07 16.96
N GLU A 184 -27.01 5.34 18.09
CA GLU A 184 -26.26 6.58 18.32
C GLU A 184 -24.77 6.40 17.98
N ALA A 185 -24.07 7.51 17.67
CA ALA A 185 -22.66 7.46 17.31
C ALA A 185 -21.79 6.80 18.40
N HIS A 186 -21.98 7.25 19.64
CA HIS A 186 -21.15 6.84 20.78
C HIS A 186 -21.61 5.54 21.45
N GLU A 187 -22.49 4.77 20.80
CA GLU A 187 -22.84 3.46 21.33
C GLU A 187 -21.61 2.55 21.39
N PRO A 188 -21.42 1.84 22.51
CA PRO A 188 -20.21 1.07 22.72
C PRO A 188 -20.19 -0.15 21.80
N PHE A 189 -19.05 -0.40 21.17
CA PHE A 189 -18.87 -1.57 20.31
C PHE A 189 -19.21 -2.87 21.06
N LEU A 190 -20.00 -3.75 20.42
CA LEU A 190 -20.54 -4.98 21.02
C LEU A 190 -21.29 -4.75 22.34
N GLY A 191 -21.97 -3.61 22.49
CA GLY A 191 -22.68 -3.24 23.71
C GLY A 191 -21.75 -2.97 24.91
N GLY A 192 -20.46 -2.74 24.67
CA GLY A 192 -19.48 -2.51 25.73
C GLY A 192 -19.12 -3.77 26.52
N LEU A 193 -19.19 -4.96 25.88
CA LEU A 193 -18.84 -6.23 26.49
C LEU A 193 -17.53 -6.15 27.29
N GLY A 194 -17.56 -6.56 28.55
CA GLY A 194 -16.41 -6.48 29.47
C GLY A 194 -16.28 -5.14 30.22
N ALA A 195 -17.19 -4.20 30.05
CA ALA A 195 -17.23 -3.00 30.89
C ALA A 195 -17.53 -3.36 32.36
N LEU A 196 -16.81 -2.72 33.29
CA LEU A 196 -16.90 -2.94 34.74
C LEU A 196 -17.85 -1.94 35.43
N GLY A 197 -18.43 -1.00 34.69
CA GLY A 197 -19.29 0.06 35.24
C GLY A 197 -18.53 1.13 36.07
N ILE A 198 -17.20 1.13 36.04
CA ILE A 198 -16.37 2.05 36.81
C ILE A 198 -16.25 3.39 36.07
N GLY A 199 -16.56 4.50 36.75
CA GLY A 199 -16.30 5.85 36.28
C GLY A 199 -17.16 6.32 35.10
N GLN A 200 -18.30 5.66 34.84
CA GLN A 200 -19.21 6.02 33.75
C GLN A 200 -19.70 7.48 33.81
N ASP A 201 -19.88 8.03 35.01
CA ASP A 201 -20.37 9.40 35.20
C ASP A 201 -19.33 10.48 34.85
N VAL A 202 -18.04 10.11 34.82
CA VAL A 202 -16.92 11.04 34.60
C VAL A 202 -16.17 10.77 33.30
N GLU A 203 -16.47 9.67 32.64
CA GLU A 203 -15.81 9.25 31.41
C GLU A 203 -16.24 10.15 30.24
N PRO A 204 -15.28 10.69 29.44
CA PRO A 204 -15.62 11.49 28.27
C PRO A 204 -16.42 10.70 27.23
N VAL A 205 -17.32 11.39 26.52
CA VAL A 205 -18.22 10.79 25.52
C VAL A 205 -17.49 10.05 24.38
N ASN A 206 -16.29 10.51 24.03
CA ASN A 206 -15.45 9.90 22.99
C ASN A 206 -14.58 8.73 23.51
N ALA A 207 -14.80 8.25 24.74
CA ALA A 207 -14.03 7.15 25.28
C ALA A 207 -14.43 5.83 24.60
N LEU A 208 -13.45 5.17 23.98
CA LEU A 208 -13.66 3.89 23.33
C LEU A 208 -14.09 2.80 24.32
N SER A 209 -14.93 1.88 23.89
CA SER A 209 -15.31 0.70 24.69
C SER A 209 -14.15 -0.29 24.83
N ILE A 210 -14.27 -1.24 25.77
CA ILE A 210 -13.28 -2.31 25.97
C ILE A 210 -13.06 -3.11 24.68
N PRO A 211 -14.10 -3.56 23.94
CA PRO A 211 -13.90 -4.28 22.68
C PRO A 211 -13.12 -3.47 21.65
N THR A 212 -13.38 -2.16 21.52
CA THR A 212 -12.63 -1.31 20.60
C THR A 212 -11.17 -1.15 21.03
N TRP A 213 -10.89 -0.97 22.32
CA TRP A 213 -9.51 -0.96 22.81
C TRP A 213 -8.78 -2.30 22.56
N ILE A 214 -9.47 -3.44 22.71
CA ILE A 214 -8.92 -4.75 22.36
C ILE A 214 -8.52 -4.75 20.88
N VAL A 215 -9.40 -4.33 19.97
CA VAL A 215 -9.12 -4.24 18.53
C VAL A 215 -7.87 -3.38 18.25
N HIS A 216 -7.71 -2.25 18.93
CA HIS A 216 -6.52 -1.39 18.77
C HIS A 216 -5.24 -2.08 19.21
N PHE A 217 -5.21 -2.63 20.43
CA PHE A 217 -4.03 -3.29 20.96
C PHE A 217 -3.68 -4.56 20.18
N SER A 218 -4.67 -5.36 19.81
CA SER A 218 -4.54 -6.53 18.93
C SER A 218 -3.94 -6.09 17.58
N SER A 219 -4.48 -5.04 16.95
CA SER A 219 -3.96 -4.59 15.66
C SER A 219 -2.48 -4.15 15.75
N VAL A 220 -2.07 -3.49 16.84
CA VAL A 220 -0.67 -3.05 17.02
C VAL A 220 0.26 -4.22 17.39
N CYS A 221 -0.14 -5.07 18.33
CA CYS A 221 0.69 -6.16 18.84
C CYS A 221 0.96 -7.24 17.80
N GLU A 222 -0.07 -7.72 17.11
CA GLU A 222 0.07 -8.74 16.07
C GLU A 222 0.91 -8.24 14.91
N PHE A 223 0.83 -6.95 14.58
CA PHE A 223 1.63 -6.36 13.53
C PHE A 223 3.12 -6.31 13.91
N ILE A 224 3.46 -6.01 15.17
CA ILE A 224 4.84 -6.11 15.68
C ILE A 224 5.35 -7.56 15.59
N LEU A 225 4.52 -8.53 15.96
CA LEU A 225 4.88 -9.95 15.87
C LEU A 225 5.07 -10.38 14.40
N ALA A 226 4.23 -9.93 13.49
CA ALA A 226 4.40 -10.16 12.05
C ALA A 226 5.69 -9.53 11.52
N MET A 227 6.04 -8.30 11.95
CA MET A 227 7.34 -7.67 11.64
C MET A 227 8.50 -8.54 12.13
N LYS A 228 8.44 -9.02 13.38
CA LYS A 228 9.45 -9.91 13.94
C LYS A 228 9.58 -11.19 13.12
N LEU A 229 8.47 -11.84 12.79
CA LEU A 229 8.50 -13.05 11.99
C LEU A 229 8.97 -12.82 10.57
N ALA A 230 8.74 -11.66 9.97
CA ALA A 230 9.32 -11.31 8.67
C ALA A 230 10.86 -11.25 8.74
N THR A 231 11.44 -10.77 9.85
CA THR A 231 12.91 -10.80 10.04
C THR A 231 13.45 -12.23 10.26
N VAL A 232 12.68 -13.09 10.94
CA VAL A 232 13.01 -14.52 11.06
C VAL A 232 12.91 -15.17 9.69
N TYR A 233 11.83 -14.92 8.95
CA TYR A 233 11.67 -15.42 7.59
C TYR A 233 12.82 -15.01 6.66
N ALA A 234 13.32 -13.78 6.76
CA ALA A 234 14.49 -13.32 6.02
C ALA A 234 15.73 -14.20 6.30
N LYS A 235 15.98 -14.52 7.57
CA LYS A 235 17.10 -15.38 8.00
C LYS A 235 16.91 -16.83 7.54
N GLN A 236 15.72 -17.38 7.72
CA GLN A 236 15.41 -18.78 7.45
C GLN A 236 15.31 -19.09 5.95
N SER A 237 14.94 -18.09 5.14
CA SER A 237 14.92 -18.23 3.67
C SER A 237 16.27 -17.94 3.01
N GLY A 238 17.24 -17.40 3.75
CA GLY A 238 18.49 -16.88 3.20
C GLY A 238 18.32 -15.61 2.35
N ASP A 239 17.11 -15.04 2.25
CA ASP A 239 16.85 -13.80 1.52
C ASP A 239 16.70 -12.61 2.49
N GLU A 240 17.83 -12.00 2.85
CA GLU A 240 17.90 -10.89 3.80
C GLU A 240 17.07 -9.65 3.38
N LYS A 241 16.63 -9.56 2.11
CA LYS A 241 15.86 -8.41 1.60
C LYS A 241 14.45 -8.35 2.20
N TRP A 242 13.95 -9.47 2.75
CA TRP A 242 12.75 -9.50 3.59
C TRP A 242 12.86 -8.61 4.84
N ASN A 243 14.08 -8.33 5.33
CA ASN A 243 14.28 -7.34 6.38
C ASN A 243 13.83 -5.94 5.94
N GLY A 244 13.95 -5.63 4.64
CA GLY A 244 13.42 -4.40 4.05
C GLY A 244 11.89 -4.31 4.17
N VAL A 245 11.18 -5.43 4.05
CA VAL A 245 9.72 -5.48 4.24
C VAL A 245 9.38 -5.16 5.70
N ALA A 246 10.07 -5.77 6.66
CA ALA A 246 9.89 -5.48 8.09
C ALA A 246 10.17 -4.00 8.42
N TRP A 247 11.23 -3.41 7.86
CA TRP A 247 11.50 -1.97 7.98
C TRP A 247 10.42 -1.11 7.32
N GLY A 248 9.89 -1.54 6.16
CA GLY A 248 8.81 -0.88 5.46
C GLY A 248 7.48 -0.87 6.21
N MET A 249 7.25 -1.85 7.11
CA MET A 249 6.07 -1.91 7.98
C MET A 249 6.12 -0.87 9.11
N LEU A 250 7.30 -0.42 9.55
CA LEU A 250 7.46 0.43 10.73
C LEU A 250 6.68 1.77 10.67
N PRO A 251 6.65 2.52 9.55
CA PRO A 251 5.83 3.73 9.48
C PRO A 251 4.34 3.43 9.58
N SER A 252 3.85 2.33 9.01
CA SER A 252 2.45 1.89 9.17
C SER A 252 2.13 1.51 10.62
N HIS A 253 3.08 0.91 11.34
CA HIS A 253 2.96 0.69 12.77
C HIS A 253 2.87 2.03 13.54
N ALA A 254 3.74 2.99 13.22
CA ALA A 254 3.69 4.33 13.82
C ALA A 254 2.36 5.05 13.53
N SER A 255 1.76 4.82 12.36
CA SER A 255 0.41 5.29 12.02
C SER A 255 -0.65 4.73 12.99
N GLY A 256 -0.61 3.43 13.30
CA GLY A 256 -1.49 2.84 14.32
C GLY A 256 -1.29 3.43 15.73
N VAL A 257 -0.03 3.76 16.08
CA VAL A 257 0.29 4.46 17.35
C VAL A 257 -0.33 5.87 17.39
N CYS A 258 -0.35 6.61 16.27
CA CYS A 258 -1.05 7.90 16.19
C CYS A 258 -2.54 7.75 16.53
N ALA A 259 -3.21 6.75 15.95
CA ALA A 259 -4.63 6.49 16.21
C ALA A 259 -4.87 6.18 17.69
N CYS A 260 -4.13 5.22 18.26
CA CYS A 260 -4.23 4.86 19.67
C CYS A 260 -3.98 6.06 20.60
N THR A 261 -3.01 6.91 20.26
CA THR A 261 -2.70 8.12 21.02
C THR A 261 -3.84 9.13 20.93
N TYR A 262 -4.41 9.35 19.74
CA TYR A 262 -5.55 10.26 19.57
C TYR A 262 -6.76 9.84 20.42
N HIS A 263 -7.05 8.53 20.43
CA HIS A 263 -8.10 7.94 21.27
C HIS A 263 -7.81 7.99 22.76
N LEU A 264 -6.54 7.85 23.18
CA LEU A 264 -6.13 8.01 24.57
C LEU A 264 -6.44 9.42 25.10
N PHE A 265 -6.37 10.42 24.23
CA PHE A 265 -6.76 11.81 24.51
C PHE A 265 -8.23 12.11 24.17
N TYR A 266 -9.08 11.09 24.04
CA TYR A 266 -10.53 11.24 23.79
C TYR A 266 -10.86 12.06 22.53
N ASN A 267 -10.06 11.90 21.47
CA ASN A 267 -10.26 12.51 20.16
C ASN A 267 -10.34 14.04 20.20
N GLN A 268 -9.56 14.69 21.08
CA GLN A 268 -9.55 16.14 21.19
C GLN A 268 -9.14 16.82 19.87
N ALA A 269 -9.97 17.76 19.41
CA ALA A 269 -9.71 18.51 18.17
C ALA A 269 -8.34 19.23 18.14
N ALA A 270 -7.85 19.68 19.30
CA ALA A 270 -6.52 20.30 19.43
C ALA A 270 -5.35 19.35 19.08
N LEU A 271 -5.58 18.04 19.12
CA LEU A 271 -4.62 17.00 18.76
C LEU A 271 -4.93 16.34 17.41
N SER A 272 -5.80 16.93 16.60
CA SER A 272 -6.13 16.44 15.23
C SER A 272 -4.92 16.36 14.28
N TRP A 273 -3.80 16.99 14.63
CA TRP A 273 -2.52 16.78 13.94
C TRP A 273 -2.07 15.31 13.99
N LEU A 274 -2.45 14.54 15.02
CA LEU A 274 -2.20 13.09 15.10
C LEU A 274 -2.89 12.33 13.97
N VAL A 275 -4.10 12.74 13.58
CA VAL A 275 -4.83 12.15 12.43
C VAL A 275 -4.11 12.47 11.12
N THR A 276 -3.56 13.68 11.00
CA THR A 276 -2.75 14.05 9.82
C THR A 276 -1.43 13.30 9.80
N ALA A 277 -0.77 13.13 10.95
CA ALA A 277 0.46 12.35 11.10
C ALA A 277 0.21 10.86 10.80
N GLN A 278 -0.89 10.29 11.30
CA GLN A 278 -1.37 8.95 10.96
C GLN A 278 -1.45 8.77 9.45
N ALA A 279 -2.16 9.66 8.76
CA ALA A 279 -2.31 9.60 7.31
C ALA A 279 -0.96 9.70 6.57
N GLY A 280 -0.11 10.64 6.97
CA GLY A 280 1.23 10.82 6.40
C GLY A 280 2.13 9.60 6.62
N LEU A 281 2.05 8.97 7.80
CA LEU A 281 2.78 7.75 8.12
C LEU A 281 2.22 6.52 7.39
N THR A 282 0.92 6.46 7.11
CA THR A 282 0.35 5.44 6.22
C THR A 282 0.84 5.61 4.79
N PHE A 283 0.85 6.85 4.26
CA PHE A 283 1.43 7.13 2.94
C PHE A 283 2.91 6.74 2.88
N LEU A 284 3.69 7.14 3.87
CA LEU A 284 5.11 6.78 3.98
C LEU A 284 5.28 5.27 4.09
N GLY A 285 4.52 4.59 4.94
CA GLY A 285 4.57 3.15 5.17
C GLY A 285 4.26 2.35 3.91
N ASN A 286 3.20 2.71 3.20
CA ASN A 286 2.86 2.09 1.92
C ASN A 286 3.95 2.33 0.87
N THR A 287 4.57 3.51 0.87
CA THR A 287 5.69 3.84 -0.03
C THR A 287 6.94 3.02 0.32
N THR A 288 7.29 2.89 1.60
CA THR A 288 8.44 2.10 2.04
C THR A 288 8.24 0.61 1.82
N LEU A 289 7.02 0.10 2.03
CA LEU A 289 6.63 -1.27 1.68
C LEU A 289 6.75 -1.53 0.17
N PHE A 290 6.29 -0.58 -0.66
CA PHE A 290 6.44 -0.67 -2.11
C PHE A 290 7.92 -0.76 -2.49
N ILE A 291 8.76 0.15 -2.00
CA ILE A 291 10.20 0.15 -2.28
C ILE A 291 10.83 -1.17 -1.82
N ALA A 292 10.47 -1.68 -0.65
CA ALA A 292 10.97 -2.95 -0.13
C ALA A 292 10.58 -4.14 -1.01
N ALA A 293 9.31 -4.22 -1.41
CA ALA A 293 8.82 -5.29 -2.28
C ALA A 293 9.40 -5.19 -3.70
N LEU A 294 9.59 -3.99 -4.24
CA LEU A 294 10.27 -3.77 -5.51
C LEU A 294 11.72 -4.26 -5.46
N ARG A 295 12.47 -3.89 -4.41
CA ARG A 295 13.86 -4.36 -4.20
C ARG A 295 13.92 -5.88 -4.09
N LEU A 296 12.97 -6.47 -3.37
CA LEU A 296 12.84 -7.92 -3.25
C LEU A 296 12.56 -8.58 -4.60
N ALA A 297 11.60 -8.06 -5.36
CA ALA A 297 11.24 -8.55 -6.69
C ALA A 297 12.41 -8.47 -7.68
N LEU A 298 13.06 -7.31 -7.77
CA LEU A 298 14.23 -7.09 -8.64
C LEU A 298 15.36 -8.08 -8.31
N ALA A 299 15.66 -8.26 -7.02
CA ALA A 299 16.71 -9.20 -6.60
C ALA A 299 16.36 -10.66 -6.89
N ASN A 300 15.07 -10.99 -6.91
CA ASN A 300 14.57 -12.31 -7.29
C ASN A 300 14.31 -12.45 -8.80
N GLY A 301 14.80 -11.51 -9.61
CA GLY A 301 14.81 -11.59 -11.07
C GLY A 301 13.56 -11.05 -11.77
N TRP A 302 12.79 -10.17 -11.12
CA TRP A 302 11.73 -9.41 -11.77
C TRP A 302 12.32 -8.44 -12.80
N THR A 303 11.73 -8.40 -13.99
CA THR A 303 12.12 -7.51 -15.09
C THR A 303 10.91 -6.74 -15.62
N LEU A 304 11.13 -5.70 -16.43
CA LEU A 304 10.03 -4.96 -17.04
C LEU A 304 9.16 -5.84 -17.96
N SER A 305 9.73 -6.89 -18.56
CA SER A 305 8.95 -7.84 -19.37
C SER A 305 7.90 -8.59 -18.56
N ASP A 306 8.09 -8.71 -17.23
CA ASP A 306 7.11 -9.28 -16.31
C ASP A 306 5.98 -8.29 -15.94
N ALA A 307 6.13 -7.00 -16.28
CA ALA A 307 5.09 -5.99 -16.13
C ALA A 307 4.04 -6.04 -17.23
N ILE A 308 4.38 -6.64 -18.38
CA ILE A 308 3.51 -6.76 -19.54
C ILE A 308 2.79 -8.12 -19.43
N PRO A 309 1.44 -8.15 -19.38
CA PRO A 309 0.70 -9.41 -19.47
C PRO A 309 1.04 -10.10 -20.79
N LYS A 310 1.48 -11.37 -20.72
CA LYS A 310 1.86 -12.14 -21.90
C LYS A 310 0.66 -12.85 -22.53
N SER A 311 -0.46 -12.93 -21.81
CA SER A 311 -1.71 -13.56 -22.22
C SER A 311 -2.93 -13.00 -21.46
N LEU A 312 -4.15 -13.32 -21.93
CA LEU A 312 -5.39 -13.00 -21.20
C LEU A 312 -5.51 -13.75 -19.87
N ASP A 313 -4.89 -14.93 -19.76
CA ASP A 313 -4.81 -15.71 -18.53
C ASP A 313 -3.92 -15.02 -17.47
N ASP A 314 -2.92 -14.23 -17.89
CA ASP A 314 -2.12 -13.39 -16.99
C ASP A 314 -2.91 -12.20 -16.42
N VAL A 315 -3.98 -11.79 -17.12
CA VAL A 315 -4.90 -10.73 -16.71
C VAL A 315 -6.06 -11.27 -15.90
N ASN A 316 -6.41 -12.54 -16.08
CA ASN A 316 -7.48 -13.24 -15.38
C ASN A 316 -6.93 -14.52 -14.74
N PRO A 317 -6.06 -14.40 -13.72
CA PRO A 317 -5.43 -15.55 -13.10
C PRO A 317 -6.53 -16.44 -12.53
N THR A 318 -6.72 -17.62 -13.13
CA THR A 318 -7.44 -18.70 -12.46
C THR A 318 -6.76 -18.91 -11.12
N THR A 319 -7.52 -18.64 -10.07
CA THR A 319 -7.22 -18.92 -8.67
C THR A 319 -6.66 -20.34 -8.53
N GLY A 320 -5.38 -20.55 -8.22
CA GLY A 320 -4.96 -21.92 -7.88
C GLY A 320 -3.49 -22.27 -7.65
N ASP A 321 -2.54 -21.75 -8.42
CA ASP A 321 -1.27 -22.51 -8.56
C ASP A 321 -0.04 -21.98 -7.81
N TYR A 322 -0.13 -20.81 -7.16
CA TYR A 322 1.00 -20.36 -6.35
C TYR A 322 1.15 -21.21 -5.08
N LYS A 323 2.28 -21.91 -4.98
CA LYS A 323 2.70 -22.65 -3.78
C LYS A 323 3.96 -22.05 -3.21
N LEU A 324 4.05 -22.01 -1.89
CA LEU A 324 5.29 -21.67 -1.21
C LEU A 324 6.33 -22.74 -1.52
N ASP A 325 7.51 -22.32 -1.94
CA ASP A 325 8.67 -23.20 -2.01
C ASP A 325 9.24 -23.36 -0.59
N VAL A 326 8.74 -24.37 0.12
CA VAL A 326 9.18 -24.72 1.49
C VAL A 326 10.62 -25.20 1.54
N GLN A 327 11.19 -25.67 0.42
CA GLN A 327 12.59 -26.11 0.39
C GLN A 327 13.56 -24.93 0.51
N ARG A 328 13.09 -23.72 0.16
CA ARG A 328 13.83 -22.48 0.36
C ARG A 328 13.69 -21.91 1.76
N VAL A 329 13.03 -22.60 2.71
CA VAL A 329 12.79 -22.09 4.06
C VAL A 329 13.22 -23.12 5.10
N GLU A 330 14.26 -22.80 5.85
CA GLU A 330 14.69 -23.62 6.98
C GLU A 330 13.65 -23.55 8.12
N PRO A 331 13.14 -24.68 8.62
CA PRO A 331 12.12 -24.66 9.67
C PRO A 331 12.69 -24.24 11.03
N VAL A 332 11.87 -23.61 11.84
CA VAL A 332 12.23 -23.21 13.21
C VAL A 332 11.67 -24.25 14.19
N ALA A 333 12.55 -25.03 14.80
CA ALA A 333 12.18 -26.13 15.70
C ALA A 333 11.44 -25.68 16.98
N ASP A 334 11.83 -24.53 17.55
CA ASP A 334 11.37 -24.08 18.87
C ASP A 334 10.43 -22.86 18.78
N LEU A 335 9.48 -22.85 17.85
CA LEU A 335 8.43 -21.83 17.84
C LEU A 335 7.53 -22.02 19.07
N THR A 336 7.17 -20.92 19.74
CA THR A 336 6.16 -20.92 20.81
C THR A 336 4.91 -21.65 20.32
N PRO A 337 4.34 -22.61 21.07
CA PRO A 337 3.13 -23.33 20.66
C PRO A 337 1.97 -22.37 20.36
N ASP A 338 1.13 -22.68 19.37
CA ASP A 338 0.11 -21.74 18.88
C ASP A 338 -0.90 -21.33 19.95
N LEU A 339 -1.31 -22.28 20.80
CA LEU A 339 -2.23 -22.00 21.91
C LEU A 339 -1.60 -21.05 22.94
N VAL A 340 -0.31 -21.23 23.22
CA VAL A 340 0.42 -20.37 24.15
C VAL A 340 0.55 -18.97 23.57
N LEU A 341 0.98 -18.86 22.31
CA LEU A 341 1.11 -17.55 21.64
C LEU A 341 -0.24 -16.83 21.55
N THR A 342 -1.31 -17.55 21.19
CA THR A 342 -2.67 -16.99 21.11
C THR A 342 -3.12 -16.51 22.48
N GLY A 343 -2.89 -17.31 23.53
CA GLY A 343 -3.18 -16.93 24.91
C GLY A 343 -2.40 -15.68 25.35
N GLU A 344 -1.12 -15.58 24.99
CA GLU A 344 -0.28 -14.41 25.28
C GLU A 344 -0.80 -13.14 24.57
N ILE A 345 -1.10 -13.24 23.26
CA ILE A 345 -1.62 -12.12 22.47
C ILE A 345 -2.95 -11.63 23.07
N VAL A 346 -3.89 -12.55 23.33
CA VAL A 346 -5.20 -12.22 23.91
C VAL A 346 -5.03 -11.61 25.30
N ALA A 347 -4.17 -12.19 26.15
CA ALA A 347 -3.92 -11.67 27.49
C ALA A 347 -3.31 -10.27 27.46
N VAL A 348 -2.37 -10.00 26.55
CA VAL A 348 -1.76 -8.68 26.38
C VAL A 348 -2.78 -7.68 25.84
N ALA A 349 -3.54 -8.02 24.80
CA ALA A 349 -4.53 -7.13 24.20
C ALA A 349 -5.64 -6.77 25.20
N VAL A 350 -6.20 -7.77 25.90
CA VAL A 350 -7.22 -7.57 26.94
C VAL A 350 -6.64 -6.79 28.12
N GLY A 351 -5.47 -7.18 28.63
CA GLY A 351 -4.82 -6.49 29.74
C GLY A 351 -4.53 -5.02 29.44
N ALA A 352 -3.99 -4.73 28.25
CA ALA A 352 -3.69 -3.38 27.79
C ALA A 352 -4.97 -2.57 27.56
N ALA A 353 -6.04 -3.17 27.04
CA ALA A 353 -7.33 -2.53 26.85
C ALA A 353 -7.94 -2.08 28.19
N TYR A 354 -7.96 -2.96 29.19
CA TYR A 354 -8.46 -2.62 30.53
C TYR A 354 -7.57 -1.59 31.22
N LEU A 355 -6.25 -1.76 31.13
CA LEU A 355 -5.30 -0.80 31.69
C LEU A 355 -5.49 0.58 31.08
N THR A 356 -5.72 0.66 29.77
CA THR A 356 -5.92 1.94 29.08
C THR A 356 -7.27 2.54 29.42
N LYS A 357 -8.35 1.76 29.32
CA LYS A 357 -9.71 2.21 29.63
C LYS A 357 -9.79 2.78 31.05
N TYR A 358 -9.43 2.00 32.06
CA TYR A 358 -9.58 2.44 33.46
C TYR A 358 -8.39 3.26 33.99
N GLY A 359 -7.18 3.03 33.48
CA GLY A 359 -6.03 3.86 33.81
C GLY A 359 -6.18 5.29 33.29
N SER A 360 -6.81 5.47 32.12
CA SER A 360 -7.10 6.81 31.58
C SER A 360 -8.04 7.61 32.50
N LEU A 361 -8.95 6.94 33.23
CA LEU A 361 -9.84 7.59 34.20
C LEU A 361 -9.06 8.21 35.37
N VAL A 362 -7.98 7.56 35.82
CA VAL A 362 -7.10 8.10 36.86
C VAL A 362 -6.28 9.28 36.33
N ALA A 363 -5.95 9.25 35.03
CA ALA A 363 -5.18 10.28 34.35
C ALA A 363 -6.05 11.39 33.70
N LEU A 364 -7.36 11.44 33.95
CA LEU A 364 -8.28 12.43 33.35
C LEU A 364 -7.78 13.88 33.42
N PRO A 365 -7.23 14.38 34.55
CA PRO A 365 -6.75 15.77 34.61
C PRO A 365 -5.68 16.11 33.58
N ILE A 366 -4.90 15.10 33.14
CA ILE A 366 -3.86 15.24 32.13
C ILE A 366 -4.42 14.94 30.74
N LEU A 367 -5.21 13.88 30.59
CA LEU A 367 -5.68 13.39 29.30
C LEU A 367 -6.86 14.17 28.72
N THR A 368 -7.60 14.92 29.53
CA THR A 368 -8.67 15.82 29.05
C THR A 368 -8.17 17.21 28.68
N GLN A 369 -6.89 17.50 28.91
CA GLN A 369 -6.23 18.73 28.48
C GLN A 369 -5.37 18.44 27.24
N PRO A 370 -5.34 19.32 26.22
CA PRO A 370 -4.47 19.12 25.08
C PRO A 370 -2.99 19.07 25.48
N ASN A 371 -2.31 17.96 25.19
CA ASN A 371 -0.89 17.79 25.49
C ASN A 371 -0.11 17.22 24.30
N SER A 372 0.23 18.10 23.35
CA SER A 372 0.96 17.73 22.13
C SER A 372 2.36 17.17 22.40
N ILE A 373 3.02 17.60 23.49
CA ILE A 373 4.35 17.11 23.85
C ILE A 373 4.25 15.63 24.27
N LEU A 374 3.33 15.29 25.17
CA LEU A 374 3.13 13.90 25.59
C LEU A 374 2.69 13.02 24.41
N ALA A 375 1.78 13.51 23.57
CA ALA A 375 1.37 12.79 22.36
C ALA A 375 2.54 12.53 21.40
N ALA A 376 3.40 13.53 21.15
CA ALA A 376 4.59 13.37 20.31
C ALA A 376 5.62 12.40 20.94
N LEU A 377 5.79 12.41 22.26
CA LEU A 377 6.67 11.48 22.95
C LEU A 377 6.20 10.03 22.80
N ILE A 378 4.89 9.76 22.92
CA ILE A 378 4.34 8.41 22.68
C ILE A 378 4.60 7.98 21.24
N LEU A 379 4.30 8.87 20.28
CA LEU A 379 4.51 8.61 18.85
C LEU A 379 5.97 8.33 18.49
N LEU A 380 6.94 8.95 19.16
CA LEU A 380 8.36 8.70 18.91
C LEU A 380 8.86 7.48 19.66
N ALA A 381 8.53 7.35 20.94
CA ALA A 381 9.08 6.32 21.83
C ALA A 381 8.63 4.91 21.45
N VAL A 382 7.35 4.72 21.09
CA VAL A 382 6.81 3.38 20.81
C VAL A 382 7.42 2.79 19.53
N PRO A 383 7.37 3.46 18.35
CA PRO A 383 8.02 2.96 17.14
C PRO A 383 9.54 2.87 17.27
N ALA A 384 10.20 3.79 17.99
CA ALA A 384 11.64 3.70 18.24
C ALA A 384 12.00 2.45 19.06
N THR A 385 11.18 2.09 20.06
CA THR A 385 11.35 0.87 20.85
C THR A 385 11.18 -0.36 19.97
N VAL A 386 10.16 -0.40 19.12
CA VAL A 386 9.97 -1.50 18.16
C VAL A 386 11.15 -1.60 17.22
N ALA A 387 11.61 -0.48 16.64
CA ALA A 387 12.78 -0.48 15.76
C ALA A 387 14.04 -0.98 16.47
N TYR A 388 14.26 -0.59 17.72
CA TYR A 388 15.43 -1.00 18.50
C TYR A 388 15.39 -2.49 18.91
N THR A 389 14.21 -3.01 19.22
CA THR A 389 14.05 -4.35 19.81
C THR A 389 13.73 -5.44 18.79
N ILE A 390 13.09 -5.10 17.68
CA ILE A 390 12.57 -6.07 16.70
C ILE A 390 13.35 -6.03 15.39
N LEU A 391 13.72 -4.84 14.90
CA LEU A 391 14.28 -4.71 13.57
C LEU A 391 15.80 -4.94 13.57
N PRO A 392 16.33 -5.61 12.54
CA PRO A 392 17.77 -5.83 12.42
C PRO A 392 18.47 -4.49 12.24
N ARG A 393 19.62 -4.33 12.88
CA ARG A 393 20.42 -3.10 12.75
C ARG A 393 20.81 -2.93 11.28
N PRO A 394 20.57 -1.74 10.68
CA PRO A 394 21.05 -1.48 9.33
C PRO A 394 22.59 -1.61 9.33
N ALA A 395 23.16 -2.23 8.28
CA ALA A 395 24.60 -2.48 8.17
C ALA A 395 25.49 -1.24 8.37
N PHE A 396 24.94 -0.05 8.08
CA PHE A 396 25.55 1.25 8.36
C PHE A 396 25.89 1.48 9.85
N ALA A 397 25.09 0.96 10.79
CA ALA A 397 25.30 1.12 12.22
C ALA A 397 26.35 0.14 12.81
N SER A 398 26.72 -0.91 12.08
CA SER A 398 27.74 -1.88 12.49
C SER A 398 29.16 -1.53 12.01
N GLY A 399 29.35 -0.46 11.24
CA GLY A 399 30.66 -0.07 10.69
C GLY A 399 31.24 -1.10 9.69
N VAL A 400 30.43 -2.06 9.26
CA VAL A 400 30.79 -3.13 8.33
C VAL A 400 29.70 -3.15 7.26
N GLY A 401 30.01 -2.53 6.12
CA GLY A 401 29.11 -2.43 4.97
C GLY A 401 29.20 -1.04 4.33
N GLU A 402 29.74 -0.97 3.12
CA GLU A 402 29.48 0.18 2.25
C GLU A 402 27.97 0.29 2.07
N PHE A 403 27.43 1.51 2.17
CA PHE A 403 26.08 1.79 1.70
C PHE A 403 26.10 1.57 0.19
N GLU A 404 25.84 0.35 -0.28
CA GLU A 404 25.41 0.14 -1.65
C GLU A 404 24.13 0.97 -1.79
N GLY A 405 24.30 2.16 -2.38
CA GLY A 405 23.19 3.03 -2.69
C GLY A 405 22.11 2.25 -3.40
N PHE A 406 20.87 2.71 -3.30
CA PHE A 406 19.77 2.18 -4.08
C PHE A 406 20.11 2.25 -5.58
N SER A 407 20.70 1.18 -6.12
CA SER A 407 20.80 0.96 -7.54
C SER A 407 19.45 0.43 -7.98
N LEU A 408 18.51 1.36 -8.17
CA LEU A 408 17.55 1.17 -9.25
C LEU A 408 18.36 0.71 -10.47
N PRO A 409 17.88 -0.28 -11.26
CA PRO A 409 18.42 -0.46 -12.61
C PRO A 409 18.64 0.93 -13.20
N SER A 410 19.82 1.22 -13.76
CA SER A 410 20.10 2.55 -14.29
C SER A 410 19.00 2.89 -15.28
N PHE A 411 18.03 3.72 -14.89
CA PHE A 411 16.86 3.98 -15.72
C PHE A 411 17.15 5.22 -16.56
N GLY A 412 18.18 5.10 -17.39
CA GLY A 412 18.82 6.16 -18.15
C GLY A 412 20.32 6.26 -17.84
N GLY A 413 21.11 5.47 -18.55
CA GLY A 413 22.58 5.42 -18.47
C GLY A 413 23.10 4.11 -19.07
N ASP A 414 24.40 4.05 -19.36
CA ASP A 414 25.06 3.06 -20.21
C ASP A 414 25.17 1.64 -19.61
N GLY A 415 24.25 1.24 -18.73
CA GLY A 415 24.20 -0.09 -18.13
C GLY A 415 23.37 -1.08 -18.95
N GLU A 416 23.78 -2.36 -18.97
CA GLU A 416 23.17 -3.45 -19.77
C GLU A 416 21.65 -3.68 -19.57
N ASN A 417 21.03 -3.11 -18.53
CA ASN A 417 19.59 -3.29 -18.21
C ASN A 417 18.80 -1.96 -18.13
N ALA A 418 19.32 -0.89 -18.73
CA ALA A 418 18.71 0.44 -18.72
C ALA A 418 17.63 0.59 -19.79
N ILE A 419 16.41 1.01 -19.42
CA ILE A 419 15.38 1.42 -20.39
C ILE A 419 15.76 2.81 -20.90
N THR A 420 16.20 2.87 -22.14
CA THR A 420 16.65 4.12 -22.78
C THR A 420 15.70 4.55 -23.89
N TYR A 421 15.89 5.76 -24.40
CA TYR A 421 15.22 6.20 -25.62
C TYR A 421 15.55 5.27 -26.81
N ASP A 422 16.67 4.56 -26.79
CA ASP A 422 17.02 3.62 -27.86
C ASP A 422 16.12 2.38 -27.84
N ASP A 423 15.58 1.96 -26.69
CA ASP A 423 14.56 0.91 -26.62
C ASP A 423 13.22 1.35 -27.23
N VAL A 424 12.89 2.64 -27.10
CA VAL A 424 11.72 3.22 -27.75
C VAL A 424 11.90 3.25 -29.27
N LYS A 425 13.12 3.50 -29.75
CA LYS A 425 13.44 3.49 -31.19
C LYS A 425 13.40 2.10 -31.81
N LYS A 426 13.55 1.02 -31.04
CA LYS A 426 13.39 -0.36 -31.53
C LYS A 426 11.97 -0.60 -32.10
N PHE A 427 10.98 0.16 -31.63
CA PHE A 427 9.62 0.17 -32.16
C PHE A 427 9.40 1.21 -33.28
N GLY A 428 10.47 1.76 -33.88
CA GLY A 428 10.39 2.66 -35.03
C GLY A 428 9.50 3.90 -34.81
N VAL A 429 8.67 4.19 -35.81
CA VAL A 429 7.77 5.37 -35.82
C VAL A 429 6.70 5.25 -34.73
N SER A 430 6.18 4.05 -34.45
CA SER A 430 5.14 3.81 -33.44
C SER A 430 5.67 4.01 -32.02
N GLY A 431 6.89 3.57 -31.72
CA GLY A 431 7.56 3.87 -30.45
C GLY A 431 7.75 5.37 -30.21
N THR A 432 8.19 6.10 -31.24
CA THR A 432 8.40 7.54 -31.15
C THR A 432 7.08 8.29 -30.91
N ILE A 433 6.01 7.92 -31.61
CA ILE A 433 4.67 8.53 -31.42
C ILE A 433 4.14 8.19 -30.02
N ALA A 434 4.29 6.95 -29.56
CA ALA A 434 3.85 6.54 -28.22
C ALA A 434 4.58 7.31 -27.10
N TYR A 435 5.87 7.58 -27.28
CA TYR A 435 6.65 8.41 -26.36
C TYR A 435 6.17 9.87 -26.35
N VAL A 436 5.96 10.47 -27.52
CA VAL A 436 5.45 11.85 -27.62
C VAL A 436 4.07 11.97 -26.96
N LEU A 437 3.16 11.03 -27.22
CA LEU A 437 1.84 11.03 -26.57
C LEU A 437 1.93 10.88 -25.05
N THR A 438 2.87 10.08 -24.57
CA THR A 438 3.10 9.87 -23.14
C THR A 438 3.67 11.12 -22.46
N GLU A 439 4.65 11.78 -23.06
CA GLU A 439 5.19 13.04 -22.53
C GLU A 439 4.13 14.15 -22.56
N LEU A 440 3.37 14.28 -23.64
CA LEU A 440 2.28 15.25 -23.72
C LEU A 440 1.21 15.00 -22.65
N ALA A 441 0.82 13.75 -22.43
CA ALA A 441 -0.14 13.39 -21.38
C ALA A 441 0.40 13.67 -19.97
N PHE A 442 1.68 13.37 -19.73
CA PHE A 442 2.33 13.65 -18.45
C PHE A 442 2.34 15.16 -18.15
N TRP A 443 2.78 15.99 -19.09
CA TRP A 443 2.86 17.44 -18.90
C TRP A 443 1.48 18.10 -18.86
N ALA A 444 0.51 17.60 -19.63
CA ALA A 444 -0.88 18.08 -19.59
C ALA A 444 -1.56 17.88 -18.23
N VAL A 445 -1.10 16.92 -17.42
CA VAL A 445 -1.59 16.71 -16.04
C VAL A 445 -0.69 17.40 -15.01
N ALA A 446 0.63 17.32 -15.18
CA ALA A 446 1.59 17.86 -14.22
C ALA A 446 1.49 19.39 -14.07
N PHE A 447 1.32 20.14 -15.17
CA PHE A 447 1.23 21.60 -15.10
C PHE A 447 -0.05 22.09 -14.40
N PRO A 448 -1.27 21.58 -14.71
CA PRO A 448 -2.46 21.96 -13.96
C PRO A 448 -2.40 21.59 -12.48
N VAL A 449 -1.86 20.42 -12.13
CA VAL A 449 -1.70 20.00 -10.73
C VAL A 449 -0.74 20.93 -10.00
N ALA A 450 0.41 21.26 -10.60
CA ALA A 450 1.36 22.21 -10.00
C ALA A 450 0.75 23.61 -9.82
N ALA A 451 -0.01 24.08 -10.81
CA ALA A 451 -0.72 25.37 -10.73
C ALA A 451 -1.82 25.37 -9.65
N ALA A 452 -2.55 24.26 -9.50
CA ALA A 452 -3.57 24.11 -8.46
C ALA A 452 -2.93 24.06 -7.07
N LEU A 453 -1.81 23.36 -6.90
CA LEU A 453 -1.06 23.32 -5.64
C LEU A 453 -0.48 24.70 -5.28
N PHE A 454 0.03 25.44 -6.25
CA PHE A 454 0.49 26.82 -6.05
C PHE A 454 -0.67 27.72 -5.61
N THR A 455 -1.80 27.66 -6.31
CA THR A 455 -2.98 28.47 -6.00
C THR A 455 -3.55 28.14 -4.62
N GLN A 456 -3.51 26.86 -4.23
CA GLN A 456 -3.91 26.41 -2.91
C GLN A 456 -2.96 26.89 -1.80
N ALA A 457 -1.65 26.92 -2.06
CA ALA A 457 -0.67 27.36 -1.08
C ALA A 457 -0.68 28.89 -0.88
N ASN A 458 -0.91 29.66 -1.94
CA ASN A 458 -0.73 31.11 -1.95
C ASN A 458 -2.06 31.89 -2.04
N GLY A 459 -3.19 31.23 -2.28
CA GLY A 459 -4.51 31.85 -2.36
C GLY A 459 -4.79 32.62 -3.65
N HIS A 460 -3.86 32.63 -4.61
CA HIS A 460 -4.01 33.23 -5.93
C HIS A 460 -3.20 32.48 -6.99
N ALA A 461 -3.53 32.71 -8.27
CA ALA A 461 -2.74 32.19 -9.38
C ALA A 461 -1.35 32.85 -9.42
N PRO A 462 -0.31 32.15 -9.92
CA PRO A 462 1.05 32.69 -9.97
C PRO A 462 1.16 33.92 -10.89
N ASP A 463 1.56 35.06 -10.35
CA ASP A 463 1.87 36.29 -11.09
C ASP A 463 3.37 36.38 -11.39
N LEU A 464 3.76 35.87 -12.57
CA LEU A 464 5.15 35.85 -13.02
C LEU A 464 5.66 37.20 -13.51
N PHE A 465 4.79 38.19 -13.70
CA PHE A 465 5.15 39.45 -14.34
C PHE A 465 5.38 40.55 -13.31
N ASN A 466 4.54 40.60 -12.28
CA ASN A 466 4.54 41.71 -11.31
C ASN A 466 5.04 41.31 -9.92
N SER A 467 5.10 40.02 -9.56
CA SER A 467 5.54 39.55 -8.24
C SER A 467 6.93 38.90 -8.29
N GLY A 468 7.89 39.46 -7.55
CA GLY A 468 9.20 38.83 -7.35
C GLY A 468 9.12 37.58 -6.47
N GLU A 469 8.18 37.56 -5.53
CA GLU A 469 7.95 36.48 -4.58
C GLU A 469 7.32 35.26 -5.25
N ASP A 470 6.31 35.47 -6.11
CA ASP A 470 5.69 34.40 -6.91
C ASP A 470 6.69 33.74 -7.83
N ARG A 471 7.56 34.53 -8.47
CA ARG A 471 8.62 34.00 -9.31
C ARG A 471 9.56 33.08 -8.51
N ALA A 472 9.94 33.46 -7.30
CA ALA A 472 10.77 32.63 -6.44
C ALA A 472 10.06 31.33 -6.01
N ALA A 473 8.78 31.42 -5.63
CA ALA A 473 7.97 30.28 -5.24
C ALA A 473 7.69 29.31 -6.41
N VAL A 474 7.48 29.84 -7.63
CA VAL A 474 7.36 29.03 -8.84
C VAL A 474 8.69 28.37 -9.20
N ILE A 475 9.83 29.06 -9.06
CA ILE A 475 11.16 28.45 -9.27
C ILE A 475 11.40 27.29 -8.29
N ALA A 476 11.05 27.46 -7.01
CA ALA A 476 11.13 26.38 -6.02
C ALA A 476 10.20 25.21 -6.38
N SER A 477 8.98 25.51 -6.84
CA SER A 477 8.01 24.50 -7.30
C SER A 477 8.50 23.76 -8.55
N ILE A 478 9.18 24.45 -9.48
CA ILE A 478 9.82 23.86 -10.65
C ILE A 478 10.97 22.96 -10.19
N PHE A 479 11.77 23.36 -9.20
CA PHE A 479 12.83 22.50 -8.67
C PHE A 479 12.27 21.18 -8.10
N VAL A 480 11.23 21.26 -7.27
CA VAL A 480 10.57 20.06 -6.72
C VAL A 480 9.92 19.23 -7.84
N GLY A 481 9.13 19.89 -8.70
CA GLY A 481 8.44 19.26 -9.82
C GLY A 481 9.37 18.62 -10.83
N ALA A 482 10.53 19.22 -11.12
CA ALA A 482 11.55 18.66 -12.00
C ALA A 482 12.19 17.41 -11.41
N ASN A 483 12.39 17.35 -10.09
CA ASN A 483 12.88 16.13 -9.43
C ASN A 483 11.83 15.02 -9.43
N VAL A 484 10.55 15.34 -9.23
CA VAL A 484 9.44 14.38 -9.39
C VAL A 484 9.33 13.89 -10.84
N ALA A 485 9.43 14.79 -11.82
CA ALA A 485 9.40 14.45 -13.23
C ALA A 485 10.58 13.55 -13.63
N ARG A 486 11.78 13.81 -13.08
CA ARG A 486 12.95 12.94 -13.25
C ARG A 486 12.74 11.55 -12.66
N LEU A 487 12.16 11.48 -11.46
CA LEU A 487 11.81 10.20 -10.83
C LEU A 487 10.74 9.43 -11.62
N ALA A 488 9.87 10.15 -12.36
CA ALA A 488 8.85 9.58 -13.21
C ALA A 488 9.34 9.21 -14.63
N VAL A 489 10.55 9.61 -15.05
CA VAL A 489 11.14 9.25 -16.36
C VAL A 489 10.98 7.76 -16.70
N PRO A 490 11.29 6.79 -15.80
CA PRO A 490 11.23 5.38 -16.15
C PRO A 490 9.80 4.89 -16.38
N LEU A 491 8.84 5.41 -15.59
CA LEU A 491 7.43 5.15 -15.78
C LEU A 491 6.94 5.70 -17.13
N ARG A 492 7.41 6.87 -17.53
CA ARG A 492 7.05 7.50 -18.82
C ARG A 492 7.60 6.70 -20.00
N PHE A 493 8.85 6.24 -19.93
CA PHE A 493 9.40 5.34 -20.95
C PHE A 493 8.69 3.98 -20.98
N GLY A 494 8.37 3.40 -19.82
CA GLY A 494 7.58 2.17 -19.74
C GLY A 494 6.21 2.33 -20.41
N VAL A 495 5.47 3.41 -20.09
CA VAL A 495 4.16 3.73 -20.69
C VAL A 495 4.28 3.86 -22.21
N ALA A 496 5.31 4.54 -22.70
CA ALA A 496 5.57 4.69 -24.12
C ALA A 496 5.80 3.32 -24.80
N LEU A 497 6.61 2.46 -24.20
CA LEU A 497 6.93 1.13 -24.75
C LEU A 497 5.70 0.22 -24.83
N ALA A 498 4.87 0.15 -23.78
CA ALA A 498 3.67 -0.69 -23.85
C ALA A 498 2.55 -0.08 -24.72
N ALA A 499 2.57 1.23 -24.96
CA ALA A 499 1.65 1.88 -25.87
C ALA A 499 2.09 1.75 -27.34
N ALA A 500 3.37 1.44 -27.61
CA ALA A 500 3.92 1.36 -28.96
C ALA A 500 3.17 0.36 -29.88
N PRO A 501 2.84 -0.88 -29.46
CA PRO A 501 2.07 -1.80 -30.30
C PRO A 501 0.66 -1.26 -30.64
N TRP A 502 -0.02 -0.66 -29.66
CA TRP A 502 -1.33 -0.07 -29.88
C TRP A 502 -1.27 1.12 -30.84
N VAL A 503 -0.24 1.96 -30.72
CA VAL A 503 0.02 3.09 -31.63
C VAL A 503 0.33 2.59 -33.04
N ASP A 504 1.03 1.47 -33.18
CA ASP A 504 1.30 0.86 -34.48
C ASP A 504 -0.01 0.47 -35.19
N GLU A 505 -0.83 -0.34 -34.53
CA GLU A 505 -2.10 -0.85 -35.07
C GLU A 505 -3.14 0.27 -35.33
N ASN A 506 -3.21 1.27 -34.44
CA ASN A 506 -4.31 2.24 -34.44
C ASN A 506 -3.95 3.61 -35.01
N ILE A 507 -2.66 3.92 -35.14
CA ILE A 507 -2.19 5.19 -35.70
C ILE A 507 -1.35 4.89 -36.95
N VAL A 508 -0.19 4.24 -36.82
CA VAL A 508 0.78 4.12 -37.91
C VAL A 508 0.21 3.36 -39.12
N GLN A 509 -0.36 2.17 -38.91
CA GLN A 509 -0.91 1.34 -39.98
C GLN A 509 -2.14 2.00 -40.65
N ARG A 510 -2.91 2.81 -39.91
CA ARG A 510 -4.07 3.53 -40.46
C ARG A 510 -3.70 4.69 -41.38
N PHE A 511 -2.47 5.19 -41.29
CA PHE A 511 -1.94 6.25 -42.13
C PHE A 511 -0.90 5.73 -43.14
N GLY A 512 -0.81 4.41 -43.35
CA GLY A 512 0.01 3.79 -44.39
C GLY A 512 1.50 3.67 -44.06
N GLY A 513 1.87 3.62 -42.78
CA GLY A 513 3.25 3.32 -42.36
C GLY A 513 3.55 1.82 -42.34
N ASP A 514 4.80 1.45 -42.61
CA ASP A 514 5.29 0.07 -42.56
C ASP A 514 5.32 -0.47 -41.11
N SER A 515 4.87 -1.72 -40.90
CA SER A 515 4.82 -2.38 -39.60
C SER A 515 6.18 -2.90 -39.14
N VAL A 516 6.44 -2.88 -37.82
CA VAL A 516 7.60 -3.52 -37.22
C VAL A 516 7.22 -4.93 -36.74
N ASP A 517 7.88 -5.97 -37.27
CA ASP A 517 7.68 -7.36 -36.83
C ASP A 517 8.22 -7.56 -35.41
N VAL A 518 7.31 -7.79 -34.46
CA VAL A 518 7.60 -7.84 -33.01
C VAL A 518 8.35 -9.13 -32.61
N GLU A 519 8.21 -10.21 -33.39
CA GLU A 519 8.85 -11.51 -33.11
C GLU A 519 10.36 -11.50 -33.39
N ALA A 520 10.84 -10.65 -34.31
CA ALA A 520 12.27 -10.56 -34.65
C ALA A 520 13.12 -9.80 -33.61
N VAL A 521 12.50 -9.02 -32.72
CA VAL A 521 13.21 -8.14 -31.75
C VAL A 521 13.57 -8.87 -30.45
N VAL A 522 12.99 -10.06 -30.21
CA VAL A 522 13.18 -10.86 -28.98
C VAL A 522 14.30 -11.92 -29.14
N GLU A 523 14.70 -12.24 -30.36
CA GLU A 523 15.61 -13.37 -30.67
C GLU A 523 17.08 -13.02 -30.98
N GLU A 524 17.57 -11.80 -30.75
CA GLU A 524 19.03 -11.59 -30.80
C GLU A 524 19.69 -12.16 -29.52
N GLU A 525 20.09 -13.43 -29.59
CA GLU A 525 21.03 -14.06 -28.67
C GLU A 525 22.33 -13.23 -28.55
N PRO A 526 23.05 -13.29 -27.40
CA PRO A 526 24.30 -12.58 -27.26
C PRO A 526 25.32 -13.14 -28.25
N VAL A 527 25.68 -12.34 -29.25
CA VAL A 527 26.80 -12.63 -30.14
C VAL A 527 28.04 -12.83 -29.27
N ALA A 528 28.54 -14.07 -29.25
CA ALA A 528 29.84 -14.38 -28.69
C ALA A 528 30.87 -13.45 -29.33
N VAL A 529 31.57 -12.65 -28.52
CA VAL A 529 32.72 -11.88 -28.99
C VAL A 529 33.83 -12.89 -29.32
N GLU A 530 33.83 -13.36 -30.56
CA GLU A 530 35.01 -14.00 -31.15
C GLU A 530 36.16 -13.00 -31.11
N LYS A 531 37.29 -13.42 -30.56
CA LYS A 531 38.56 -12.73 -30.73
C LYS A 531 38.92 -12.77 -32.22
N GLU A 532 38.61 -11.72 -32.95
CA GLU A 532 39.22 -11.51 -34.27
C GLU A 532 40.71 -11.21 -34.08
N THR A 533 41.51 -12.24 -34.36
CA THR A 533 42.93 -12.11 -34.64
C THR A 533 43.11 -11.53 -36.04
N GLY A 534 43.65 -10.31 -36.12
CA GLY A 534 44.49 -9.88 -37.24
C GLY A 534 43.81 -9.05 -38.33
N PHE A 535 43.97 -7.73 -38.25
CA PHE A 535 44.00 -6.87 -39.43
C PHE A 535 45.13 -5.83 -39.28
N SER A 536 46.10 -5.89 -40.18
CA SER A 536 47.25 -4.98 -40.25
C SER A 536 46.86 -3.65 -40.90
N MET A 537 47.18 -2.53 -40.25
CA MET A 537 46.98 -1.18 -40.80
C MET A 537 47.88 -0.93 -42.02
N PRO A 538 47.35 -0.41 -43.14
CA PRO A 538 48.18 0.16 -44.21
C PRO A 538 48.78 1.51 -43.78
N GLU A 539 50.06 1.73 -44.08
CA GLU A 539 50.77 2.98 -43.80
C GLU A 539 50.16 4.17 -44.55
N LEU A 540 49.90 5.27 -43.83
CA LEU A 540 49.44 6.54 -44.39
C LEU A 540 50.62 7.33 -45.00
N PRO A 541 50.42 8.02 -46.14
CA PRO A 541 51.46 8.79 -46.80
C PRO A 541 51.88 10.03 -45.98
N THR A 542 53.19 10.19 -45.78
CA THR A 542 53.81 11.32 -45.09
C THR A 542 53.71 12.62 -45.91
N PHE A 543 53.07 13.65 -45.37
CA PHE A 543 53.16 15.03 -45.87
C PHE A 543 54.45 15.69 -45.35
N LYS A 544 55.29 16.18 -46.26
CA LYS A 544 56.46 17.00 -45.94
C LYS A 544 56.03 18.41 -45.50
N ASN A 545 56.53 18.85 -44.36
CA ASN A 545 56.33 20.19 -43.82
C ASN A 545 57.16 21.22 -44.63
N PRO A 546 56.60 22.32 -45.17
CA PRO A 546 57.36 23.25 -46.03
C PRO A 546 58.24 24.28 -45.30
N PHE A 547 58.57 24.08 -44.03
CA PHE A 547 59.44 24.98 -43.26
C PHE A 547 60.48 24.25 -42.40
N GLU A 548 61.12 23.23 -42.98
CA GLU A 548 62.42 22.69 -42.53
C GLU A 548 63.31 22.32 -43.73
#